data_AF-A0A2T3ZDW8-F1
#
_entry.id   AF-A0A2T3ZDW8-F1
#
_cell.length_a   1.000
_cell.length_b   1.000
_cell.length_c   1.000
_cell.angle_alpha   90.00
_cell.angle_beta   90.00
_cell.angle_gamma   90.00
#
_symmetry.space_group_name_H-M   'P 1'
#
loop_
_entity.id
_entity.type
_entity.pdbx_description
1 polymer ?
#
loop_
_entity_poly.entity_id
_entity_poly.type
_entity_poly.pdbx_seq_one_letter_code
_entity_poly.pdbx_strand_id
1 'polypeptide(L)'
;MLFSRDLIPTVLAMALSVTRAEAAIAIGIAAGFNVMWIEGGDPCRWDRINDNGQNPCNVPLANPLDNGFKYRLQGCGGPSLWLTNEDGSFNSNCRLAEANLSCNVHRSYICG
;
A
#
# COMPACT_ATOMS: atom_id res chain seq x y z
N MET A 1 16.61 63.16 -6.73
CA MET A 1 15.34 62.50 -7.10
C MET A 1 15.69 61.04 -7.36
N LEU A 2 15.45 60.16 -6.40
CA LEU A 2 14.21 59.42 -6.14
C LEU A 2 14.07 58.15 -7.02
N PHE A 3 13.99 57.02 -6.31
CA PHE A 3 13.36 55.73 -6.63
C PHE A 3 14.11 54.64 -7.42
N SER A 4 14.50 53.63 -6.64
CA SER A 4 14.51 52.19 -6.89
C SER A 4 13.44 51.71 -7.86
N ARG A 5 13.67 50.56 -8.51
CA ARG A 5 12.66 49.51 -8.66
C ARG A 5 13.26 48.17 -9.05
N ASP A 6 13.27 47.32 -8.04
CA ASP A 6 13.20 45.87 -8.03
C ASP A 6 12.53 45.26 -9.26
N LEU A 7 13.22 44.30 -9.88
CA LEU A 7 12.61 43.26 -10.69
C LEU A 7 13.16 41.92 -10.20
N ILE A 8 12.56 41.44 -9.13
CA ILE A 8 12.64 40.05 -8.71
C ILE A 8 11.80 39.25 -9.72
N PRO A 9 12.38 38.35 -10.53
CA PRO A 9 11.55 37.40 -11.24
C PRO A 9 11.08 36.39 -10.18
N THR A 10 9.83 36.56 -9.76
CA THR A 10 9.09 35.58 -8.98
C THR A 10 8.99 34.31 -9.83
N VAL A 11 9.95 33.40 -9.66
CA VAL A 11 9.86 32.05 -10.22
C VAL A 11 8.74 31.37 -9.45
N LEU A 12 7.54 31.37 -10.04
CA LEU A 12 6.41 30.59 -9.59
C LEU A 12 6.75 29.12 -9.80
N ALA A 13 7.45 28.53 -8.82
CA ALA A 13 7.58 27.08 -8.72
C ALA A 13 6.18 26.55 -8.38
N MET A 14 5.42 26.20 -9.42
CA MET A 14 4.25 25.35 -9.27
C MET A 14 4.76 24.00 -8.76
N ALA A 15 4.85 23.87 -7.44
CA ALA A 15 4.96 22.58 -6.79
C ALA A 15 3.71 21.79 -7.20
N LEU A 16 3.88 20.91 -8.18
CA LEU A 16 2.97 19.82 -8.43
C LEU A 16 2.95 18.99 -7.16
N SER A 17 2.08 19.35 -6.23
CA SER A 17 1.66 18.49 -5.14
C SER A 17 1.01 17.29 -5.81
N VAL A 18 1.83 16.31 -6.19
CA VAL A 18 1.36 14.96 -6.47
C VAL A 18 0.79 14.51 -5.14
N THR A 19 -0.52 14.71 -4.95
CA THR A 19 -1.30 13.90 -4.04
C THR A 19 -1.16 12.48 -4.56
N ARG A 20 -0.07 11.81 -4.15
CA ARG A 20 0.00 10.36 -4.21
C ARG A 20 -1.13 9.96 -3.28
N ALA A 21 -2.29 9.62 -3.84
CA ALA A 21 -3.19 8.76 -3.12
C ALA A 21 -2.34 7.54 -2.76
N GLU A 22 -2.02 7.39 -1.48
CA GLU A 22 -1.33 6.21 -0.99
C GLU A 22 -2.19 5.03 -1.45
N ALA A 23 -1.66 4.24 -2.37
CA ALA A 23 -2.44 3.20 -3.01
C ALA A 23 -2.87 2.22 -1.91
N ALA A 24 -4.18 2.01 -1.76
CA ALA A 24 -4.69 1.09 -0.78
C ALA A 24 -4.18 -0.32 -1.11
N ILE A 25 -3.86 -1.09 -0.07
CA ILE A 25 -3.24 -2.40 -0.20
C ILE A 25 -4.28 -3.46 0.15
N ALA A 26 -4.55 -4.36 -0.79
CA ALA A 26 -5.45 -5.47 -0.57
C ALA A 26 -4.70 -6.71 -0.07
N ILE A 27 -5.32 -7.44 0.85
CA ILE A 27 -4.82 -8.71 1.38
C ILE A 27 -5.88 -9.78 1.19
N GLY A 28 -5.43 -10.98 0.87
CA GLY A 28 -6.32 -12.09 0.60
C GLY A 28 -5.60 -13.42 0.43
N ILE A 29 -6.31 -14.36 -0.19
CA ILE A 29 -5.84 -15.71 -0.47
C ILE A 29 -5.91 -15.94 -1.99
N ALA A 30 -4.82 -16.44 -2.57
CA ALA A 30 -4.76 -16.86 -3.96
C ALA A 30 -3.82 -18.05 -4.13
N ALA A 31 -4.18 -19.03 -4.97
CA ALA A 31 -3.35 -20.19 -5.29
C ALA A 31 -2.77 -20.96 -4.07
N GLY A 32 -3.46 -20.95 -2.92
CA GLY A 32 -2.98 -21.59 -1.69
C GLY A 32 -2.03 -20.74 -0.84
N PHE A 33 -1.90 -19.46 -1.14
CA PHE A 33 -1.01 -18.52 -0.44
C PHE A 33 -1.81 -17.38 0.19
N ASN A 34 -1.28 -16.82 1.28
CA ASN A 34 -1.63 -15.47 1.71
C ASN A 34 -0.91 -14.49 0.78
N VAL A 35 -1.65 -13.55 0.21
CA VAL A 35 -1.12 -12.66 -0.83
C VAL A 35 -1.50 -11.21 -0.59
N MET A 36 -0.73 -10.33 -1.21
CA MET A 36 -0.87 -8.87 -1.15
C MET A 36 -0.80 -8.28 -2.56
N TRP A 37 -1.61 -7.26 -2.84
CA TRP A 37 -1.57 -6.51 -4.09
C TRP A 37 -2.10 -5.09 -3.91
N ILE A 38 -1.97 -4.27 -4.95
CA ILE A 38 -2.53 -2.91 -4.97
C ILE A 38 -4.04 -2.97 -5.24
N GLU A 39 -4.83 -2.39 -4.34
CA GLU A 39 -6.27 -2.25 -4.51
C GLU A 39 -6.59 -1.35 -5.72
N GLY A 40 -7.58 -1.73 -6.51
CA GLY A 40 -7.89 -1.10 -7.80
C GLY A 40 -6.96 -1.51 -8.97
N GLY A 41 -5.88 -2.25 -8.69
CA GLY A 41 -5.03 -2.88 -9.69
C GLY A 41 -5.57 -4.22 -10.20
N ASP A 42 -4.77 -4.91 -11.03
CA ASP A 42 -5.12 -6.25 -11.53
C ASP A 42 -5.03 -7.29 -10.38
N PRO A 43 -6.14 -7.94 -9.98
CA PRO A 43 -6.14 -8.86 -8.85
C PRO A 43 -5.36 -10.14 -9.12
N CYS A 44 -5.03 -10.43 -10.39
CA CYS A 44 -4.23 -11.59 -10.78
C CYS A 44 -2.72 -11.35 -10.61
N ARG A 45 -2.30 -10.10 -10.35
CA ARG A 45 -0.92 -9.72 -10.05
C ARG A 45 -0.77 -9.43 -8.56
N TRP A 46 -0.44 -10.48 -7.83
CA TRP A 46 -0.23 -10.45 -6.39
C TRP A 46 1.18 -10.93 -6.03
N ASP A 47 1.65 -10.50 -4.87
CA ASP A 47 2.86 -11.01 -4.25
C ASP A 47 2.52 -11.92 -3.08
N ARG A 48 3.27 -13.02 -2.99
CA ARG A 48 3.14 -13.98 -1.91
C ARG A 48 3.71 -13.39 -0.62
N ILE A 49 2.89 -13.43 0.44
CA ILE A 49 3.35 -13.24 1.81
C ILE A 49 3.93 -14.56 2.31
N ASN A 50 3.09 -15.60 2.41
CA ASN A 50 3.45 -16.96 2.82
C ASN A 50 2.35 -17.96 2.45
N ASP A 51 2.39 -19.19 2.98
CA ASP A 51 1.39 -20.22 2.70
C ASP A 51 0.08 -19.98 3.45
N ASN A 52 -1.05 -20.30 2.81
CA ASN A 52 -2.35 -20.24 3.48
C ASN A 52 -2.35 -21.14 4.72
N GLY A 53 -2.94 -20.67 5.82
CA GLY A 53 -2.91 -21.31 7.14
C GLY A 53 -1.71 -20.94 8.00
N GLN A 54 -0.67 -20.29 7.45
CA GLN A 54 0.39 -19.67 8.24
C GLN A 54 -0.01 -18.27 8.67
N ASN A 55 0.59 -17.78 9.76
CA ASN A 55 0.41 -16.39 10.21
C ASN A 55 1.10 -15.43 9.22
N PRO A 56 0.38 -14.55 8.50
CA PRO A 56 0.98 -13.65 7.51
C PRO A 56 1.65 -12.41 8.15
N CYS A 57 1.53 -12.22 9.47
CA CYS A 57 2.12 -11.06 10.12
C CYS A 57 3.61 -11.17 10.33
N ASN A 58 4.26 -10.00 10.31
CA ASN A 58 5.69 -9.84 10.46
C ASN A 58 6.52 -10.51 9.35
N VAL A 59 5.87 -10.97 8.27
CA VAL A 59 6.51 -11.56 7.11
C VAL A 59 6.80 -10.47 6.08
N PRO A 60 8.08 -10.16 5.79
CA PRO A 60 8.41 -9.21 4.73
C PRO A 60 8.07 -9.79 3.36
N LEU A 61 7.47 -8.97 2.50
CA LEU A 61 7.32 -9.34 1.10
C LEU A 61 8.69 -9.57 0.45
N ALA A 62 8.80 -10.65 -0.33
CA ALA A 62 10.00 -10.94 -1.11
C ALA A 62 10.25 -9.86 -2.17
N ASN A 63 9.19 -9.44 -2.87
CA ASN A 63 9.24 -8.44 -3.93
C ASN A 63 8.44 -7.19 -3.54
N PRO A 64 8.80 -6.01 -4.07
CA PRO A 64 7.94 -4.84 -3.98
C PRO A 64 6.67 -5.04 -4.79
N LEU A 65 5.58 -4.43 -4.35
CA LEU A 65 4.34 -4.36 -5.12
C LEU A 65 4.52 -3.45 -6.35
N ASP A 66 3.49 -3.37 -7.20
CA ASP A 66 3.47 -2.53 -8.40
C ASP A 66 3.72 -1.03 -8.13
N ASN A 67 3.55 -0.56 -6.89
CA ASN A 67 3.88 0.81 -6.49
C ASN A 67 5.36 1.03 -6.12
N GLY A 68 6.19 -0.02 -6.19
CA GLY A 68 7.62 0.00 -5.89
C GLY A 68 7.99 -0.17 -4.42
N PHE A 69 7.01 -0.39 -3.54
CA PHE A 69 7.23 -0.49 -2.09
C PHE A 69 6.96 -1.89 -1.56
N LYS A 70 7.61 -2.21 -0.44
CA LYS A 70 7.38 -3.42 0.35
C LYS A 70 6.65 -3.08 1.64
N TYR A 71 5.83 -4.02 2.06
CA TYR A 71 4.98 -3.87 3.23
C TYR A 71 5.06 -5.10 4.12
N ARG A 72 4.66 -4.91 5.39
CA ARG A 72 4.51 -5.98 6.38
C ARG A 72 3.16 -5.85 7.06
N LEU A 73 2.46 -6.97 7.12
CA LEU A 73 1.23 -7.08 7.89
C LEU A 73 1.56 -7.17 9.38
N GLN A 74 0.75 -6.54 10.21
CA GLN A 74 0.87 -6.55 11.67
C GLN A 74 -0.51 -6.74 12.31
N GLY A 75 -0.52 -7.19 13.57
CA GLY A 75 -1.76 -7.36 14.32
C GLY A 75 -2.56 -8.62 14.02
N CYS A 76 -2.00 -9.60 13.34
CA CYS A 76 -2.66 -10.88 13.06
C CYS A 76 -2.97 -11.62 14.36
N GLY A 77 -4.25 -11.96 14.57
CA GLY A 77 -4.74 -12.55 15.81
C GLY A 77 -5.13 -11.53 16.88
N GLY A 78 -4.96 -10.24 16.62
CA GLY A 78 -5.46 -9.15 17.44
C GLY A 78 -6.81 -8.58 16.95
N PRO A 79 -7.40 -7.63 17.68
CA PRO A 79 -8.64 -6.96 17.29
C PRO A 79 -8.47 -6.01 16.09
N SER A 80 -7.23 -5.74 15.67
CA SER A 80 -6.90 -4.74 14.67
C SER A 80 -5.73 -5.24 13.82
N LEU A 81 -5.91 -5.18 12.51
CA LEU A 81 -4.90 -5.50 11.51
C LEU A 81 -4.39 -4.17 10.93
N TRP A 82 -3.08 -4.02 10.78
CA TRP A 82 -2.48 -2.84 10.18
C TRP A 82 -1.27 -3.18 9.33
N LEU A 83 -0.82 -2.21 8.55
CA LEU A 83 0.29 -2.34 7.62
C LEU A 83 1.44 -1.43 8.04
N THR A 84 2.66 -1.94 7.94
CA THR A 84 3.89 -1.15 8.09
C THR A 84 4.66 -1.13 6.77
N ASN A 85 5.37 -0.04 6.52
CA ASN A 85 6.34 0.06 5.43
C ASN A 85 7.59 -0.83 5.73
N GLU A 86 8.49 -0.95 4.76
CA GLU A 86 9.72 -1.74 4.89
C GLU A 86 10.63 -1.27 6.04
N ASP A 87 10.69 0.03 6.30
CA ASP A 87 11.44 0.64 7.40
C ASP A 87 10.79 0.43 8.78
N GLY A 88 9.63 -0.24 8.83
CA GLY A 88 8.87 -0.51 10.05
C GLY A 88 7.97 0.64 10.51
N SER A 89 7.95 1.77 9.78
CA SER A 89 7.00 2.84 10.05
C SER A 89 5.57 2.40 9.77
N PHE A 90 4.62 2.94 10.53
CA PHE A 90 3.19 2.71 10.29
C PHE A 90 2.80 3.24 8.89
N ASN A 91 2.05 2.44 8.14
CA ASN A 91 1.47 2.85 6.87
C ASN A 91 -0.04 3.14 7.03
N SER A 92 -0.83 2.11 7.30
CA SER A 92 -2.30 2.23 7.32
C SER A 92 -2.97 1.16 8.18
N ASN A 93 -4.19 1.46 8.66
CA ASN A 93 -5.05 0.48 9.29
C ASN A 93 -5.81 -0.31 8.21
N CYS A 94 -6.16 -1.54 8.52
CA CYS A 94 -6.89 -2.41 7.60
C CYS A 94 -8.34 -2.59 8.05
N ARG A 95 -9.24 -2.69 7.07
CA ARG A 95 -10.65 -3.00 7.27
C ARG A 95 -11.06 -4.25 6.52
N LEU A 96 -12.04 -4.96 7.05
CA LEU A 96 -12.68 -6.09 6.35
C LEU A 96 -13.31 -5.59 5.05
N ALA A 97 -13.04 -6.29 3.95
CA ALA A 97 -13.49 -5.93 2.61
C ALA A 97 -13.59 -7.19 1.73
N GLU A 98 -14.35 -8.17 2.19
CA GLU A 98 -14.41 -9.50 1.57
C GLU A 98 -14.98 -9.45 0.14
N ALA A 99 -14.27 -10.07 -0.81
CA ALA A 99 -14.72 -10.17 -2.20
C ALA A 99 -14.03 -11.33 -2.93
N ASN A 100 -14.78 -12.02 -3.80
CA ASN A 100 -14.20 -12.94 -4.78
C ASN A 100 -13.90 -12.18 -6.06
N LEU A 101 -12.65 -12.23 -6.51
CA LEU A 101 -12.13 -11.53 -7.68
C LEU A 101 -11.76 -12.54 -8.77
N SER A 102 -11.40 -12.03 -9.95
CA SER A 102 -10.86 -12.83 -11.04
C SER A 102 -9.63 -13.64 -10.61
N CYS A 103 -9.29 -14.69 -11.38
CA CYS A 103 -8.14 -15.57 -11.12
C CYS A 103 -8.20 -16.34 -9.78
N ASN A 104 -9.40 -16.62 -9.26
CA ASN A 104 -9.62 -17.33 -8.00
C ASN A 104 -8.93 -16.66 -6.80
N VAL A 105 -8.93 -15.32 -6.80
CA VAL A 105 -8.37 -14.51 -5.71
C VAL A 105 -9.52 -14.12 -4.78
N HIS A 106 -9.36 -14.41 -3.49
CA HIS A 106 -10.31 -14.00 -2.46
C HIS A 106 -9.69 -12.89 -1.63
N ARG A 107 -10.22 -11.67 -1.72
CA ARG A 107 -9.83 -10.54 -0.88
C ARG A 107 -10.53 -10.65 0.46
N SER A 108 -9.80 -10.37 1.53
CA SER A 108 -10.33 -10.33 2.89
C SER A 108 -10.24 -8.93 3.50
N TYR A 109 -9.15 -8.20 3.22
CA TYR A 109 -8.90 -6.88 3.80
C TYR A 109 -8.41 -5.86 2.77
N ILE A 110 -8.63 -4.58 3.08
CA ILE A 110 -8.00 -3.44 2.43
C ILE A 110 -7.37 -2.56 3.52
N CYS A 111 -6.14 -2.13 3.33
CA CYS A 111 -5.44 -1.17 4.18
C CYS A 111 -5.22 0.14 3.41
N GLY A 112 -5.72 1.24 3.94
CA GLY A 112 -5.71 2.56 3.28
C GLY A 112 -6.94 3.39 3.60
#